data_AF-G3ULQ5-F1
#
_entry.id   AF-G3ULQ5-F1
#
_cell.length_a   1.000
_cell.length_b   1.000
_cell.length_c   1.000
_cell.angle_alpha   90.00
_cell.angle_beta   90.00
_cell.angle_gamma   90.00
#
_symmetry.space_group_name_H-M   'P 1'
#
loop_
_entity.id
_entity.type
_entity.pdbx_description
1 polymer ?
#
loop_
_entity_poly.entity_id
_entity_poly.type
_entity_poly.pdbx_seq_one_letter_code
_entity_poly.pdbx_strand_id
1 'polypeptide(L)'
;VCDIASIPSPAIEPDIDVDSENILLEYFKKEKNIVDIVKDKSKEPFRIKHDIYIKKKKLAWRRTVETHDEESIKMTTNSILSRFTGIINNFRRQQRDYNLSYFYEILRLIEEEVTSASTEESYTFTSRYKIDLSLYLFQRASENFKEMHREFKRASDPVNYLE
;
A
#
# COMPACT_ATOMS: atom_id res chain seq x y z
N VAL A 1 -15.93 -27.35 -39.40
CA VAL A 1 -14.79 -26.73 -38.68
C VAL A 1 -15.17 -26.78 -37.21
N CYS A 2 -14.44 -27.53 -36.38
CA CYS A 2 -14.74 -27.61 -34.95
C CYS A 2 -14.09 -26.42 -34.26
N ASP A 3 -14.90 -25.58 -33.63
CA ASP A 3 -14.45 -24.52 -32.73
C ASP A 3 -13.82 -25.19 -31.50
N ILE A 4 -12.49 -25.17 -31.45
CA ILE A 4 -11.75 -25.56 -30.25
C ILE A 4 -12.00 -24.44 -29.25
N ALA A 5 -12.96 -24.65 -28.35
CA ALA A 5 -13.08 -23.89 -27.13
C ALA A 5 -11.72 -23.92 -26.44
N SER A 6 -11.02 -22.78 -26.44
CA SER A 6 -9.75 -22.61 -25.77
C SER A 6 -10.02 -22.75 -24.28
N ILE A 7 -9.80 -23.95 -23.74
CA ILE A 7 -9.90 -24.22 -22.30
C ILE A 7 -8.91 -23.26 -21.64
N PRO A 8 -9.37 -22.29 -20.82
CA PRO A 8 -8.45 -21.42 -20.11
C PRO A 8 -7.54 -22.32 -19.28
N SER A 9 -6.22 -22.22 -19.49
CA SER A 9 -5.26 -22.84 -18.58
C SER A 9 -5.66 -22.49 -17.16
N PRO A 10 -5.58 -23.41 -16.18
CA PRO A 10 -5.84 -23.07 -14.79
C PRO A 10 -4.94 -21.88 -14.45
N ALA A 11 -5.54 -20.70 -14.24
CA ALA A 11 -4.79 -19.55 -13.78
C ALA A 11 -4.19 -19.95 -12.44
N ILE A 12 -2.87 -19.85 -12.30
CA ILE A 12 -2.19 -20.08 -11.02
C ILE A 12 -2.85 -19.13 -10.03
N GLU A 13 -3.40 -19.69 -8.94
CA GLU A 13 -4.10 -18.89 -7.93
C GLU A 13 -3.08 -17.91 -7.31
N PRO A 14 -3.35 -16.59 -7.34
CA PRO A 14 -2.42 -15.60 -6.82
C PRO A 14 -2.32 -15.73 -5.30
N ASP A 15 -1.09 -15.83 -4.80
CA ASP A 15 -0.82 -15.69 -3.37
C ASP A 15 -0.55 -14.23 -3.04
N ILE A 16 -1.65 -13.51 -2.77
CA ILE A 16 -1.65 -12.07 -2.54
C ILE A 16 -0.78 -11.67 -1.34
N ASP A 17 -0.65 -12.53 -0.32
CA ASP A 17 0.22 -12.24 0.83
C ASP A 17 1.69 -12.35 0.44
N VAL A 18 2.06 -13.38 -0.32
CA VAL A 18 3.42 -13.54 -0.85
C VAL A 18 3.79 -12.41 -1.81
N ASP A 19 2.85 -12.00 -2.67
CA ASP A 19 3.00 -10.87 -3.57
C ASP A 19 3.27 -9.56 -2.80
N SER A 20 2.47 -9.31 -1.76
CA SER A 20 2.64 -8.17 -0.84
C SER A 20 4.03 -8.16 -0.19
N GLU A 21 4.44 -9.28 0.40
CA GLU A 21 5.75 -9.42 1.05
C GLU A 21 6.90 -9.19 0.06
N ASN A 22 6.87 -9.84 -1.11
CA ASN A 22 7.92 -9.73 -2.11
C ASN A 22 8.08 -8.31 -2.63
N ILE A 23 6.97 -7.60 -2.88
CA ILE A 23 7.02 -6.21 -3.33
C ILE A 23 7.65 -5.30 -2.27
N LEU A 24 7.26 -5.44 -1.00
CA LEU A 24 7.82 -4.64 0.08
C LEU A 24 9.33 -4.88 0.25
N LEU A 25 9.74 -6.16 0.22
CA LEU A 25 11.14 -6.55 0.31
C LEU A 25 11.97 -5.96 -0.83
N GLU A 26 11.47 -6.03 -2.07
CA GLU A 26 12.16 -5.50 -3.23
C GLU A 26 12.21 -3.96 -3.22
N TYR A 27 11.11 -3.30 -2.88
CA TYR A 27 11.03 -1.84 -2.84
C TYR A 27 11.96 -1.25 -1.77
N PHE A 28 12.00 -1.86 -0.58
CA PHE A 28 12.83 -1.41 0.54
C PHE A 28 14.13 -2.19 0.69
N LYS A 29 14.63 -2.86 -0.35
CA LYS A 29 15.84 -3.72 -0.30
C LYS A 29 17.13 -3.04 0.19
N LYS A 30 17.17 -1.71 0.16
CA LYS A 30 18.30 -0.89 0.65
C LYS A 30 18.23 -0.64 2.16
N GLU A 31 17.08 -0.87 2.78
CA GLU A 31 16.84 -0.63 4.20
C GLU A 31 17.34 -1.80 5.03
N LYS A 32 17.98 -1.51 6.17
CA LYS A 32 18.51 -2.55 7.05
C LYS A 32 17.36 -3.27 7.77
N ASN A 33 17.52 -4.58 7.96
CA ASN A 33 16.57 -5.43 8.67
C ASN A 33 15.16 -5.46 8.05
N ILE A 34 15.02 -5.13 6.76
CA ILE A 34 13.72 -5.10 6.09
C ILE A 34 13.03 -6.48 6.11
N VAL A 35 13.80 -7.56 6.00
CA VAL A 35 13.28 -8.93 6.08
C VAL A 35 12.59 -9.19 7.42
N ASP A 36 13.23 -8.79 8.53
CA ASP A 36 12.68 -8.98 9.87
C ASP A 36 11.45 -8.08 10.09
N ILE A 37 11.49 -6.86 9.57
CA ILE A 37 10.38 -5.89 9.67
C ILE A 37 9.14 -6.37 8.88
N VAL A 38 9.31 -6.85 7.65
CA VAL A 38 8.20 -7.35 6.82
C VAL A 38 7.62 -8.65 7.39
N LYS A 39 8.47 -9.51 7.97
CA LYS A 39 8.04 -10.77 8.59
C LYS A 39 7.44 -10.60 9.98
N ASP A 40 7.63 -9.45 10.61
CA ASP A 40 7.00 -9.16 11.89
C ASP A 40 5.48 -9.07 11.68
N LYS A 41 4.77 -10.11 12.16
CA LYS A 41 3.32 -10.22 12.03
C LYS A 41 2.57 -9.36 13.06
N SER A 42 3.25 -8.42 13.73
CA SER A 42 2.61 -7.53 14.68
C SER A 42 1.54 -6.69 13.96
N LYS A 43 0.28 -7.08 14.14
CA LYS A 43 -0.91 -6.36 13.64
C LYS A 43 -1.18 -5.08 14.44
N GLU A 44 -0.14 -4.40 14.91
CA GLU A 44 -0.35 -3.15 15.62
C GLU A 44 -1.00 -2.15 14.66
N PRO A 45 -2.05 -1.44 15.10
CA PRO A 45 -2.62 -0.38 14.28
C PRO A 45 -1.54 0.67 14.01
N PHE A 46 -1.44 1.14 12.78
CA PHE A 46 -0.53 2.22 12.45
C PHE A 46 -0.80 3.43 13.36
N ARG A 47 0.23 3.82 14.10
CA ARG A 47 0.23 5.00 14.96
C ARG A 47 1.38 5.89 14.55
N ILE A 48 1.10 7.18 14.40
CA ILE A 48 2.11 8.18 14.09
C ILE A 48 3.06 8.27 15.30
N LYS A 49 4.32 7.84 15.12
CA LYS A 49 5.42 7.94 16.09
C LYS A 49 6.35 9.06 15.64
N HIS A 50 6.03 10.29 16.04
CA HIS A 50 6.64 11.51 15.52
C HIS A 50 8.18 11.52 15.65
N ASP A 51 8.71 11.08 16.78
CA ASP A 51 10.14 10.97 17.08
C ASP A 51 10.92 10.05 16.13
N ILE A 52 10.24 9.07 15.54
CA ILE A 52 10.83 8.06 14.64
C ILE A 52 10.59 8.43 13.17
N TYR A 53 9.51 9.15 12.87
CA TYR A 53 9.00 9.35 11.52
C TYR A 53 9.53 10.59 10.80
N ILE A 54 10.22 11.50 11.50
CA ILE A 54 10.80 12.69 10.90
C ILE A 54 12.27 12.91 11.26
N LYS A 55 13.00 13.55 10.35
CA LYS A 55 14.32 14.16 10.62
C LYS A 55 14.23 15.66 10.38
N LYS A 56 14.55 16.46 11.40
CA LYS A 56 14.65 17.93 11.27
C LYS A 56 15.84 18.29 10.37
N LYS A 57 15.66 19.26 9.45
CA LYS A 57 16.76 19.78 8.63
C LYS A 57 17.67 20.65 9.51
N LYS A 58 19.01 20.50 9.39
CA LYS A 58 20.03 21.21 10.21
C LYS A 58 19.85 22.74 10.27
N LEU A 59 19.29 23.36 9.22
CA LEU A 59 19.06 24.81 9.14
C LEU A 59 17.82 25.28 9.95
N ALA A 60 16.92 24.36 10.32
CA ALA A 60 15.66 24.65 10.99
C ALA A 60 15.78 24.76 12.52
N TRP A 61 16.95 24.46 13.11
CA TRP A 61 17.20 24.43 14.56
C TRP A 61 16.92 25.76 15.30
N ARG A 62 16.72 26.87 14.57
CA ARG A 62 16.38 28.18 15.13
C ARG A 62 14.89 28.48 15.23
N ARG A 63 14.01 27.69 14.63
CA ARG A 63 12.56 27.90 14.73
C ARG A 63 11.97 26.89 15.71
N THR A 64 11.24 27.38 16.71
CA THR A 64 10.32 26.58 17.53
C THR A 64 9.20 26.06 16.62
N VAL A 65 9.41 24.88 16.05
CA VAL A 65 8.48 24.19 15.15
C VAL A 65 8.30 22.77 15.68
N GLU A 66 7.44 22.62 16.68
CA GLU A 66 7.05 21.28 17.15
C GLU A 66 5.57 21.03 16.85
N THR A 67 4.69 22.00 17.11
CA THR A 67 3.24 21.81 16.86
C THR A 67 2.84 21.84 15.38
N HIS A 68 3.42 22.75 14.58
CA HIS A 68 3.09 22.86 13.14
C HIS A 68 3.58 21.64 12.33
N ASP A 69 4.76 21.13 12.66
CA ASP A 69 5.32 19.96 11.98
C ASP A 69 4.49 18.70 12.31
N GLU A 70 4.06 18.52 13.55
CA GLU A 70 3.16 17.42 13.96
C GLU A 70 1.81 17.47 13.23
N GLU A 71 1.20 18.65 13.15
CA GLU A 71 -0.08 18.83 12.46
C GLU A 71 0.04 18.50 10.97
N SER A 72 1.13 18.91 10.33
CA SER A 72 1.36 18.63 8.93
C SER A 72 1.58 17.14 8.63
N ILE A 73 2.38 16.44 9.44
CA ILE A 73 2.55 14.98 9.31
C ILE A 73 1.20 14.27 9.40
N LYS A 74 0.35 14.70 10.33
CA LYS A 74 -1.00 14.17 10.49
C LYS A 74 -1.86 14.47 9.27
N MET A 75 -1.78 15.68 8.71
CA MET A 75 -2.48 16.05 7.48
C MET A 75 -2.02 15.21 6.29
N THR A 76 -0.71 15.05 6.07
CA THR A 76 -0.16 14.19 5.01
C THR A 76 -0.60 12.73 5.19
N THR A 77 -0.52 12.20 6.42
CA THR A 77 -0.96 10.83 6.70
C THR A 77 -2.45 10.66 6.37
N ASN A 78 -3.30 11.60 6.82
CA ASN A 78 -4.73 11.56 6.55
C ASN A 78 -5.05 11.67 5.05
N SER A 79 -4.30 12.51 4.32
CA SER A 79 -4.39 12.63 2.86
C SER A 79 -4.10 11.28 2.19
N ILE A 80 -2.99 10.63 2.57
CA ILE A 80 -2.63 9.29 2.06
C ILE A 80 -3.73 8.28 2.36
N LEU A 81 -4.25 8.22 3.60
CA LEU A 81 -5.32 7.27 3.97
C LEU A 81 -6.61 7.50 3.18
N SER A 82 -6.96 8.77 2.95
CA SER A 82 -8.12 9.15 2.15
C SER A 82 -7.95 8.73 0.68
N ARG A 83 -6.82 9.09 0.07
CA ARG A 83 -6.50 8.73 -1.32
C ARG A 83 -6.40 7.21 -1.50
N PHE A 84 -5.81 6.51 -0.54
CA PHE A 84 -5.75 5.04 -0.51
C PHE A 84 -7.15 4.42 -0.60
N THR A 85 -8.08 4.92 0.23
CA THR A 85 -9.47 4.44 0.22
C THR A 85 -10.11 4.69 -1.14
N GLY A 86 -9.85 5.84 -1.77
CA GLY A 86 -10.28 6.15 -3.13
C GLY A 86 -9.72 5.19 -4.18
N ILE A 87 -8.43 4.85 -4.10
CA ILE A 87 -7.76 3.91 -5.01
C ILE A 87 -8.38 2.50 -4.89
N ILE A 88 -8.56 1.99 -3.66
CA ILE A 88 -9.18 0.67 -3.43
C ILE A 88 -10.61 0.64 -4.00
N ASN A 89 -11.40 1.66 -3.73
CA ASN A 89 -12.76 1.77 -4.27
C ASN A 89 -12.76 1.80 -5.80
N ASN A 90 -11.82 2.50 -6.41
CA ASN A 90 -11.66 2.53 -7.86
C ASN A 90 -11.33 1.15 -8.43
N PHE A 91 -10.43 0.38 -7.80
CA PHE A 91 -10.12 -0.98 -8.23
C PHE A 91 -11.35 -1.90 -8.13
N ARG A 92 -12.08 -1.86 -7.01
CA ARG A 92 -13.32 -2.64 -6.86
C ARG A 92 -14.35 -2.31 -7.94
N ARG A 93 -14.53 -1.01 -8.26
CA ARG A 93 -15.49 -0.56 -9.29
C ARG A 93 -15.16 -1.03 -10.70
N GLN A 94 -13.91 -1.40 -11.00
CA GLN A 94 -13.54 -1.92 -12.31
C GLN A 94 -14.07 -3.34 -12.55
N GLN A 95 -14.50 -4.06 -11.49
CA GLN A 95 -15.00 -5.44 -11.58
C GLN A 95 -14.02 -6.38 -12.31
N ARG A 96 -12.73 -6.15 -12.11
CA ARG A 96 -11.64 -6.98 -12.62
C ARG A 96 -11.03 -7.78 -11.49
N ASP A 97 -10.37 -8.87 -11.86
CA ASP A 97 -9.56 -9.63 -10.92
C ASP A 97 -8.43 -8.77 -10.33
N TYR A 98 -7.88 -9.22 -9.21
CA TYR A 98 -6.66 -8.70 -8.63
C TYR A 98 -5.51 -8.64 -9.65
N ASN A 99 -4.70 -7.59 -9.54
CA ASN A 99 -3.46 -7.46 -10.30
C ASN A 99 -2.32 -6.98 -9.38
N LEU A 100 -1.16 -7.59 -9.54
CA LEU A 100 0.08 -7.26 -8.79
C LEU A 100 0.43 -5.76 -8.85
N SER A 101 0.16 -5.09 -9.98
CA SER A 101 0.42 -3.67 -10.16
C SER A 101 -0.29 -2.76 -9.15
N TYR A 102 -1.39 -3.22 -8.55
CA TYR A 102 -2.17 -2.43 -7.58
C TYR A 102 -1.38 -2.12 -6.31
N PHE A 103 -0.43 -2.97 -5.91
CA PHE A 103 0.49 -2.67 -4.81
C PHE A 103 1.47 -1.55 -5.15
N TYR A 104 1.95 -1.49 -6.41
CA TYR A 104 2.83 -0.41 -6.86
C TYR A 104 2.11 0.94 -6.94
N GLU A 105 0.81 0.95 -7.23
CA GLU A 105 -0.02 2.17 -7.15
C GLU A 105 -0.10 2.72 -5.72
N ILE A 106 -0.15 1.85 -4.70
CA ILE A 106 -0.12 2.26 -3.28
C ILE A 106 1.25 2.84 -2.92
N LEU A 107 2.35 2.21 -3.35
CA LEU A 107 3.70 2.74 -3.14
C LEU A 107 3.89 4.10 -3.83
N ARG A 108 3.38 4.26 -5.06
CA ARG A 108 3.45 5.52 -5.79
C ARG A 108 2.68 6.62 -5.06
N LEU A 109 1.48 6.33 -4.55
CA LEU A 109 0.71 7.26 -3.73
C LEU A 109 1.50 7.76 -2.52
N ILE A 110 2.12 6.84 -1.75
CA ILE A 110 2.91 7.22 -0.57
C ILE A 110 4.07 8.13 -0.98
N GLU A 111 4.81 7.78 -2.04
CA GLU A 111 5.98 8.55 -2.47
C GLU A 111 5.59 9.95 -2.98
N GLU A 112 4.51 10.07 -3.75
CA GLU A 112 3.96 11.34 -4.25
C GLU A 112 3.58 12.29 -3.10
N GLU A 113 2.80 11.79 -2.13
CA GLU A 113 2.32 12.59 -0.99
C GLU A 113 3.47 13.00 -0.06
N VAL A 114 4.37 12.07 0.26
CA VAL A 114 5.53 12.34 1.13
C VAL A 114 6.48 13.35 0.48
N THR A 115 6.72 13.24 -0.83
CA THR A 115 7.58 14.17 -1.56
C THR A 115 6.97 15.55 -1.60
N SER A 116 5.66 15.65 -1.85
CA SER A 116 4.93 16.92 -1.92
C SER A 116 4.88 17.64 -0.56
N ALA A 117 4.78 16.91 0.55
CA ALA A 117 4.82 17.50 1.88
C ALA A 117 6.25 17.95 2.29
N SER A 118 7.28 17.25 1.82
CA SER A 118 8.68 17.53 2.22
C SER A 118 9.29 18.80 1.60
N THR A 119 8.65 19.37 0.57
CA THR A 119 9.16 20.54 -0.17
C THR A 119 8.94 21.87 0.54
N GLU A 120 7.99 21.97 1.47
CA GLU A 120 7.67 23.23 2.16
C GLU A 120 8.12 23.27 3.63
N GLU A 121 8.52 22.12 4.20
CA GLU A 121 8.61 21.97 5.66
C GLU A 121 10.04 21.79 6.22
N SER A 122 10.12 22.07 7.53
CA SER A 122 11.34 22.09 8.35
C SER A 122 11.97 20.70 8.54
N TYR A 123 11.25 19.65 8.13
CA TYR A 123 11.60 18.25 8.29
C TYR A 123 11.55 17.46 6.97
N THR A 124 11.98 16.20 7.05
CA THR A 124 11.79 15.19 6.01
C THR A 124 11.26 13.91 6.64
N PHE A 125 10.35 13.22 5.98
CA PHE A 125 9.92 11.88 6.40
C PHE A 125 11.07 10.87 6.36
N THR A 126 11.12 9.98 7.36
CA THR A 126 12.13 8.91 7.42
C THR A 126 11.73 7.72 6.55
N SER A 127 12.71 6.87 6.21
CA SER A 127 12.40 5.58 5.58
C SER A 127 11.50 4.72 6.47
N ARG A 128 11.66 4.83 7.81
CA ARG A 128 10.82 4.12 8.77
C ARG A 128 9.34 4.49 8.66
N TYR A 129 9.02 5.79 8.50
CA TYR A 129 7.65 6.23 8.22
C TYR A 129 7.08 5.55 6.96
N LYS A 130 7.85 5.56 5.86
CA LYS A 130 7.43 4.95 4.59
C LYS A 130 7.21 3.44 4.74
N ILE A 131 8.11 2.73 5.44
CA ILE A 131 8.01 1.28 5.68
C ILE A 131 6.76 0.96 6.52
N ASP A 132 6.61 1.59 7.69
CA ASP A 132 5.51 1.29 8.62
C ASP A 132 4.14 1.61 7.98
N LEU A 133 4.05 2.71 7.22
CA LEU A 133 2.83 3.06 6.48
C LEU A 133 2.55 2.10 5.32
N SER A 134 3.59 1.69 4.59
CA SER A 134 3.43 0.72 3.48
C SER A 134 2.93 -0.63 4.00
N LEU A 135 3.50 -1.14 5.10
CA LEU A 135 3.06 -2.38 5.75
C LEU A 135 1.57 -2.31 6.12
N TYR A 136 1.18 -1.23 6.79
CA TYR A 136 -0.20 -1.02 7.20
C TYR A 136 -1.17 -1.00 6.01
N LEU A 137 -0.83 -0.25 4.95
CA LEU A 137 -1.68 -0.16 3.77
C LEU A 137 -1.69 -1.45 2.95
N PHE A 138 -0.57 -2.15 2.84
CA PHE A 138 -0.47 -3.43 2.14
C PHE A 138 -1.28 -4.52 2.83
N GLN A 139 -1.30 -4.55 4.17
CA GLN A 139 -2.17 -5.47 4.91
C GLN A 139 -3.65 -5.24 4.55
N ARG A 140 -4.11 -3.99 4.60
CA ARG A 140 -5.50 -3.62 4.27
C ARG A 140 -5.83 -3.86 2.79
N ALA A 141 -4.87 -3.60 1.90
CA ALA A 141 -5.02 -3.83 0.47
C ALA A 141 -5.12 -5.33 0.17
N SER A 142 -4.29 -6.17 0.80
CA SER A 142 -4.30 -7.62 0.64
C SER A 142 -5.66 -8.22 0.99
N GLU A 143 -6.30 -7.75 2.07
CA GLU A 143 -7.66 -8.15 2.45
C GLU A 143 -8.68 -7.80 1.35
N ASN A 144 -8.62 -6.58 0.80
CA ASN A 144 -9.50 -6.15 -0.29
C ASN A 144 -9.25 -6.90 -1.59
N PHE A 145 -8.00 -7.16 -1.93
CA PHE A 145 -7.62 -7.87 -3.16
C PHE A 145 -8.05 -9.34 -3.12
N LYS A 146 -7.96 -9.98 -1.95
CA LYS A 146 -8.52 -11.33 -1.74
C LYS A 146 -10.03 -11.35 -1.95
N GLU A 147 -10.73 -10.32 -1.48
CA GLU A 147 -12.17 -10.18 -1.70
C GLU A 147 -12.48 -9.99 -3.19
N MET A 148 -11.78 -9.08 -3.87
CA MET A 148 -11.92 -8.88 -5.32
C MET A 148 -11.69 -10.16 -6.11
N HIS A 149 -10.64 -10.92 -5.81
CA HIS A 149 -10.34 -12.19 -6.48
C HIS A 149 -11.46 -13.23 -6.25
N ARG A 150 -12.00 -13.31 -5.04
CA ARG A 150 -13.14 -14.19 -4.74
C ARG A 150 -14.39 -13.78 -5.49
N GLU A 151 -14.70 -12.49 -5.54
CA GLU A 151 -15.83 -11.94 -6.30
C GLU A 151 -15.69 -12.24 -7.80
N PHE A 152 -14.51 -12.02 -8.37
CA PHE A 152 -14.21 -12.32 -9.77
C PHE A 152 -14.38 -13.81 -10.11
N LYS A 153 -13.88 -14.72 -9.26
CA LYS A 153 -14.06 -16.16 -9.44
C LYS A 153 -15.53 -16.58 -9.40
N ARG A 154 -16.31 -16.04 -8.47
CA ARG A 154 -17.76 -16.32 -8.39
C ARG A 154 -18.50 -15.83 -9.64
N ALA A 155 -18.21 -14.61 -10.09
CA ALA A 155 -18.83 -14.06 -11.29
C ALA A 155 -18.48 -14.86 -12.55
N SER A 156 -17.29 -15.47 -12.60
CA SER A 156 -16.83 -16.24 -13.75
C SER A 156 -17.19 -17.74 -13.71
N ASP A 157 -17.91 -18.20 -12.69
CA ASP A 157 -18.28 -19.61 -12.53
C ASP A 157 -19.39 -20.01 -13.53
N PRO A 158 -19.12 -20.96 -14.46
CA PRO A 158 -20.10 -21.42 -15.45
C PRO A 158 -21.43 -21.92 -14.86
N VAL A 159 -21.41 -22.41 -13.60
CA VAL A 159 -22.62 -22.89 -12.91
C VAL A 159 -23.63 -21.76 -12.68
N ASN A 160 -23.17 -20.50 -12.63
CA ASN A 160 -24.04 -19.33 -12.48
C ASN A 160 -24.73 -18.88 -13.79
N TYR A 161 -24.44 -19.53 -14.93
CA TYR A 161 -24.96 -19.15 -16.26
C TYR A 161 -25.95 -20.15 -16.86
N LEU A 162 -26.36 -21.18 -16.12
CA LEU A 162 -27.20 -22.28 -16.61
C LEU A 162 -28.66 -22.24 -16.15
N GLU A 163 -29.20 -21.07 -15.79
CA GLU A 163 -30.67 -20.87 -15.63
C GLU A 163 -31.35 -20.45 -16.94
#